data_AF-A0A2E3H2K3-F1
#
_entry.id   AF-A0A2E3H2K3-F1
#
_cell.length_a   1.000
_cell.length_b   1.000
_cell.length_c   1.000
_cell.angle_alpha   90.00
_cell.angle_beta   90.00
_cell.angle_gamma   90.00
#
_symmetry.space_group_name_H-M   'P 1'
#
loop_
_entity.id
_entity.type
_entity.pdbx_description
1 polymer ?
#
loop_
_entity_poly.entity_id
_entity_poly.type
_entity_poly.pdbx_seq_one_letter_code
_entity_poly.pdbx_strand_id
1 'polypeptide(L)'
;MENRMSRWSDQFDNHAIHATVQQLRDWLDVEVVEIDAEHEDERRRFTKGLASIVTGLEGLDSEFFPENQLTNLNKQLRQPQVWNEVQSYSSNQNVQHLRTANDHLTGQVAIIHQISALAGPPQGNRVWHHASYSPLRTLHKNASSQPARLSLML
;
A
#
# COMPACT_ATOMS: atom_id res chain seq x y z
N MET A 1 -26.62 -14.08 -12.29
CA MET A 1 -26.48 -12.62 -12.14
C MET A 1 -25.12 -12.27 -12.71
N GLU A 2 -25.11 -11.63 -13.87
CA GLU A 2 -23.88 -11.20 -14.53
C GLU A 2 -23.36 -9.97 -13.78
N ASN A 3 -22.19 -10.10 -13.17
CA ASN A 3 -21.52 -8.98 -12.52
C ASN A 3 -21.11 -8.01 -13.64
N ARG A 4 -21.97 -7.05 -13.98
CA ARG A 4 -21.61 -6.03 -14.97
C ARG A 4 -20.50 -5.20 -14.37
N MET A 5 -19.28 -5.43 -14.84
CA MET A 5 -18.14 -4.60 -14.49
C MET A 5 -18.47 -3.16 -14.91
N SER A 6 -18.25 -2.22 -13.99
CA SER A 6 -18.42 -0.81 -14.31
C SER A 6 -17.32 -0.40 -15.28
N ARG A 7 -17.57 0.60 -16.13
CA ARG A 7 -16.54 1.20 -16.99
C ARG A 7 -15.28 1.58 -16.19
N TRP A 8 -15.45 2.02 -14.94
CA TRP A 8 -14.37 2.46 -14.07
C TRP A 8 -13.56 1.29 -13.55
N SER A 9 -14.22 0.21 -13.13
CA SER A 9 -13.56 -1.03 -12.74
C SER A 9 -12.77 -1.63 -13.90
N ASP A 10 -13.36 -1.65 -15.10
CA ASP A 10 -12.64 -2.08 -16.31
C ASP A 10 -11.40 -1.22 -16.58
N GLN A 11 -11.50 0.09 -16.40
CA GLN A 11 -10.39 1.02 -16.61
C GLN A 11 -9.28 0.84 -15.58
N PHE A 12 -9.63 0.55 -14.32
CA PHE A 12 -8.70 0.23 -13.25
C PHE A 12 -7.96 -1.08 -13.55
N ASP A 13 -8.71 -2.16 -13.79
CA ASP A 13 -8.15 -3.50 -14.00
C ASP A 13 -7.24 -3.57 -15.23
N ASN A 14 -7.54 -2.78 -16.26
CA ASN A 14 -6.72 -2.66 -17.46
C ASN A 14 -5.63 -1.57 -17.39
N HIS A 15 -5.47 -0.90 -16.25
CA HIS A 15 -4.45 0.14 -16.13
C HIS A 15 -3.04 -0.46 -16.25
N ALA A 16 -2.19 0.15 -17.09
CA ALA A 16 -0.87 -0.39 -17.44
C ALA A 16 0.09 -0.60 -16.24
N ILE A 17 -0.19 0.05 -15.10
CA ILE A 17 0.60 -0.10 -13.87
C ILE A 17 0.68 -1.56 -13.40
N HIS A 18 -0.40 -2.34 -13.54
CA HIS A 18 -0.43 -3.74 -13.11
C HIS A 18 0.62 -4.56 -13.85
N ALA A 19 0.63 -4.46 -15.18
CA ALA A 19 1.62 -5.13 -16.03
C ALA A 19 3.05 -4.62 -15.78
N THR A 20 3.22 -3.32 -15.57
CA THR A 20 4.53 -2.72 -15.29
C THR A 20 5.13 -3.24 -13.98
N VAL A 21 4.35 -3.26 -12.90
CA VAL A 21 4.82 -3.73 -11.59
C VAL A 21 5.08 -5.24 -11.62
N GLN A 22 4.23 -6.01 -12.31
CA GLN A 22 4.45 -7.44 -12.47
C GLN A 22 5.77 -7.72 -13.20
N GLN A 23 6.02 -7.06 -14.33
CA GLN A 23 7.26 -7.26 -15.08
C GLN A 23 8.52 -6.92 -14.27
N LEU A 24 8.47 -5.83 -13.47
CA LEU A 24 9.57 -5.46 -12.58
C LEU A 24 9.82 -6.51 -11.49
N ARG A 25 8.77 -7.16 -10.98
CA ARG A 25 8.89 -8.28 -10.05
C ARG A 25 9.51 -9.50 -10.73
N ASP A 26 9.08 -9.81 -11.95
CA ASP A 26 9.61 -10.95 -12.71
C ASP A 26 11.11 -10.79 -12.99
N TRP A 27 11.56 -9.58 -13.33
CA TRP A 27 12.99 -9.29 -13.49
C TRP A 27 13.79 -9.29 -12.19
N LEU A 28 13.14 -9.03 -11.05
CA LEU A 28 13.78 -9.12 -9.74
C LEU A 28 13.82 -10.58 -9.23
N ASP A 29 12.97 -11.45 -9.77
CA ASP A 29 12.86 -12.87 -9.43
C ASP A 29 13.88 -13.71 -10.21
N VAL A 30 15.14 -13.31 -10.11
CA VAL A 30 16.29 -14.05 -10.65
C VAL A 30 17.09 -14.70 -9.53
N GLU A 31 17.65 -15.86 -9.83
CA GLU A 31 18.60 -16.54 -8.96
C GLU A 31 19.92 -15.77 -8.92
N VAL A 32 20.49 -15.59 -7.73
CA VAL A 32 21.77 -14.91 -7.50
C VAL A 32 22.64 -15.87 -6.70
N VAL A 33 23.73 -16.36 -7.30
CA VAL A 33 24.55 -17.44 -6.75
C VAL A 33 25.47 -16.96 -5.62
N GLU A 34 26.06 -15.77 -5.76
CA GLU A 34 26.89 -15.14 -4.74
C GLU A 34 26.30 -13.77 -4.45
N ILE A 35 25.71 -13.61 -3.26
CA ILE A 35 25.09 -12.36 -2.82
C ILE A 35 25.87 -11.82 -1.63
N ASP A 36 26.31 -10.56 -1.73
CA ASP A 36 26.90 -9.84 -0.61
C ASP A 36 25.85 -8.96 0.09
N ALA A 37 26.26 -8.32 1.19
CA ALA A 37 25.36 -7.51 2.00
C ALA A 37 24.80 -6.29 1.26
N GLU A 38 25.57 -5.66 0.35
CA GLU A 38 25.10 -4.53 -0.43
C GLU A 38 24.01 -4.98 -1.42
N HIS A 39 24.24 -6.10 -2.08
CA HIS A 39 23.29 -6.70 -3.00
C HIS A 39 22.00 -7.11 -2.30
N GLU A 40 22.09 -7.76 -1.14
CA GLU A 40 20.91 -8.07 -0.32
C GLU A 40 20.12 -6.81 0.06
N ASP A 41 20.81 -5.75 0.47
CA ASP A 41 20.18 -4.50 0.90
C ASP A 41 19.44 -3.79 -0.25
N GLU A 42 20.07 -3.67 -1.41
CA GLU A 42 19.47 -3.04 -2.60
C GLU A 42 18.29 -3.86 -3.13
N ARG A 43 18.43 -5.19 -3.21
CA ARG A 43 17.34 -6.09 -3.62
C ARG A 43 16.16 -6.00 -2.65
N ARG A 44 16.42 -6.03 -1.34
CA ARG A 44 15.39 -5.92 -0.30
C ARG A 44 14.65 -4.59 -0.39
N ARG A 45 15.37 -3.49 -0.59
CA ARG A 45 14.78 -2.14 -0.72
C ARG A 45 13.87 -2.05 -1.93
N PHE A 46 14.33 -2.48 -3.10
CA PHE A 46 13.54 -2.41 -4.33
C PHE A 46 12.30 -3.31 -4.23
N THR A 47 12.46 -4.52 -3.67
CA THR A 47 11.36 -5.45 -3.38
C THR A 47 10.29 -4.80 -2.49
N LYS A 48 10.69 -4.13 -1.41
CA LYS A 48 9.74 -3.42 -0.51
C LYS A 48 9.00 -2.29 -1.21
N GLY A 49 9.68 -1.57 -2.10
CA GLY A 49 9.07 -0.52 -2.91
C GLY A 49 7.99 -1.08 -3.84
N LEU A 50 8.29 -2.14 -4.59
CA LEU A 50 7.30 -2.83 -5.44
C LEU A 50 6.15 -3.39 -4.62
N ALA A 51 6.43 -4.03 -3.49
CA ALA A 51 5.40 -4.58 -2.61
C ALA A 51 4.45 -3.49 -2.08
N SER A 52 4.98 -2.30 -1.74
CA SER A 52 4.15 -1.17 -1.30
C SER A 52 3.22 -0.66 -2.40
N ILE A 53 3.68 -0.68 -3.66
CA ILE A 53 2.85 -0.33 -4.83
C ILE A 53 1.75 -1.37 -5.02
N VAL A 54 2.09 -2.67 -5.02
CA VAL A 54 1.12 -3.77 -5.18
C VAL A 54 0.04 -3.70 -4.10
N THR A 55 0.43 -3.62 -2.82
CA THR A 55 -0.50 -3.50 -1.70
C THR A 55 -1.39 -2.27 -1.83
N GLY A 56 -0.82 -1.14 -2.29
CA GLY A 56 -1.58 0.08 -2.57
C GLY A 56 -2.64 -0.15 -3.64
N LEU A 57 -2.27 -0.76 -4.77
CA LEU A 57 -3.20 -1.08 -5.87
C LEU A 57 -4.31 -2.04 -5.41
N GLU A 58 -3.97 -3.12 -4.72
CA GLU A 58 -4.95 -4.12 -4.22
C GLU A 58 -5.96 -3.54 -3.22
N GLY A 59 -5.59 -2.47 -2.51
CA GLY A 59 -6.47 -1.80 -1.56
C GLY A 59 -7.29 -0.63 -2.14
N LEU A 60 -7.05 -0.23 -3.39
CA LEU A 60 -7.83 0.84 -4.02
C LEU A 60 -9.24 0.38 -4.38
N ASP A 61 -10.19 1.30 -4.31
CA ASP A 61 -11.53 1.10 -4.86
C ASP A 61 -11.48 1.24 -6.39
N SER A 62 -11.80 0.16 -7.11
CA SER A 62 -11.81 0.12 -8.57
C SER A 62 -12.80 1.12 -9.22
N GLU A 63 -13.83 1.56 -8.49
CA GLU A 63 -14.78 2.58 -8.98
C GLU A 63 -14.35 4.01 -8.64
N PHE A 64 -13.33 4.18 -7.78
CA PHE A 64 -12.88 5.49 -7.31
C PHE A 64 -11.37 5.51 -7.03
N PHE A 65 -10.57 5.25 -8.07
CA PHE A 65 -9.11 5.24 -7.98
C PHE A 65 -8.46 6.53 -8.52
N PRO A 66 -7.26 6.89 -8.05
CA PRO A 66 -6.56 8.10 -8.48
C PRO A 66 -5.85 7.90 -9.84
N GLU A 67 -6.60 7.86 -10.94
CA GLU A 67 -6.11 7.52 -12.29
C GLU A 67 -4.84 8.30 -12.69
N ASN A 68 -4.83 9.62 -12.52
CA ASN A 68 -3.70 10.46 -12.91
C ASN A 68 -2.42 10.10 -12.14
N GLN A 69 -2.55 9.76 -10.86
CA GLN A 69 -1.44 9.36 -10.00
C GLN A 69 -0.92 7.98 -10.41
N LEU A 70 -1.80 7.03 -10.73
CA LEU A 70 -1.39 5.72 -11.25
C LEU A 70 -0.68 5.84 -12.61
N THR A 71 -1.21 6.68 -13.51
CA THR A 71 -0.57 6.96 -14.80
C THR A 71 0.80 7.61 -14.62
N ASN A 72 0.92 8.58 -13.71
CA ASN A 72 2.20 9.21 -13.42
C ASN A 72 3.21 8.22 -12.84
N LEU A 73 2.82 7.43 -11.83
CA LEU A 73 3.69 6.40 -11.26
C LEU A 73 4.13 5.40 -12.34
N ASN A 74 3.22 4.94 -13.19
CA ASN A 74 3.55 4.04 -14.30
C ASN A 74 4.59 4.65 -15.24
N LYS A 75 4.45 5.93 -15.60
CA LYS A 75 5.44 6.64 -16.43
C LYS A 75 6.80 6.69 -15.76
N GLN A 76 6.86 6.92 -14.45
CA GLN A 76 8.12 6.96 -13.70
C GLN A 76 8.79 5.58 -13.63
N LEU A 77 8.01 4.51 -13.41
CA LEU A 77 8.53 3.13 -13.43
C LEU A 77 9.01 2.68 -14.82
N ARG A 78 8.43 3.26 -15.88
CA ARG A 78 8.83 3.01 -17.27
C ARG A 78 9.99 3.88 -17.75
N GLN A 79 10.50 4.80 -16.93
CA GLN A 79 11.71 5.55 -17.27
C GLN A 79 12.92 4.60 -17.35
N PRO A 80 13.90 4.87 -18.22
CA PRO A 80 15.08 4.00 -18.41
C PRO A 80 15.81 3.66 -17.10
N GLN A 81 15.88 4.62 -16.16
CA GLN A 81 16.60 4.48 -14.91
C GLN A 81 15.94 3.53 -13.90
N VAL A 82 14.72 3.07 -14.19
CA VAL A 82 14.08 1.96 -13.49
C VAL A 82 13.94 0.78 -14.43
N TRP A 83 13.30 0.99 -15.58
CA TRP A 83 12.93 -0.08 -16.49
C TRP A 83 14.13 -0.82 -17.08
N ASN A 84 15.08 -0.10 -17.67
CA ASN A 84 16.24 -0.72 -18.31
C ASN A 84 17.24 -1.21 -17.28
N GLU A 85 17.37 -0.52 -16.15
CA GLU A 85 18.26 -0.93 -15.05
C GLU A 85 17.80 -2.27 -14.45
N VAL A 86 16.52 -2.41 -14.10
CA VAL A 86 16.00 -3.67 -13.54
C VAL A 86 16.04 -4.81 -14.57
N GLN A 87 15.78 -4.51 -15.85
CA GLN A 87 15.99 -5.48 -16.93
C GLN A 87 17.46 -5.92 -17.04
N SER A 88 18.40 -4.98 -16.97
CA SER A 88 19.84 -5.27 -17.05
C SER A 88 20.28 -6.11 -15.85
N TYR A 89 19.81 -5.76 -14.65
CA TYR A 89 20.00 -6.56 -13.45
C TYR A 89 19.52 -8.00 -13.63
N SER A 90 18.33 -8.21 -14.21
CA SER A 90 17.83 -9.57 -14.46
C SER A 90 18.73 -10.41 -15.37
N SER A 91 19.54 -9.75 -16.21
CA SER A 91 20.41 -10.40 -17.19
C SER A 91 21.81 -10.71 -16.63
N ASN A 92 22.37 -9.82 -15.81
CA ASN A 92 23.77 -9.88 -15.39
C ASN A 92 23.98 -9.84 -13.86
N GLN A 93 22.90 -9.73 -13.08
CA GLN A 93 22.87 -9.61 -11.62
C GLN A 93 23.79 -8.51 -11.03
N ASN A 94 24.19 -7.50 -11.81
CA ASN A 94 25.03 -6.42 -11.29
C ASN A 94 24.21 -5.48 -10.40
N VAL A 95 24.51 -5.48 -9.09
CA VAL A 95 23.82 -4.68 -8.05
C VAL A 95 23.77 -3.19 -8.37
N GLN A 96 24.74 -2.64 -9.12
CA GLN A 96 24.76 -1.22 -9.48
C GLN A 96 23.48 -0.80 -10.21
N HIS A 97 22.90 -1.70 -11.00
CA HIS A 97 21.62 -1.47 -11.67
C HIS A 97 20.46 -1.31 -10.67
N LEU A 98 20.39 -2.18 -9.64
CA LEU A 98 19.38 -2.03 -8.58
C LEU A 98 19.58 -0.77 -7.76
N ARG A 99 20.83 -0.39 -7.49
CA ARG A 99 21.14 0.86 -6.79
C ARG A 99 20.60 2.07 -7.56
N THR A 100 20.87 2.15 -8.86
CA THR A 100 20.33 3.22 -9.71
C THR A 100 18.81 3.22 -9.77
N ALA A 101 18.19 2.03 -9.85
CA ALA A 101 16.74 1.91 -9.83
C ALA A 101 16.14 2.35 -8.48
N ASN A 102 16.77 2.00 -7.36
CA ASN A 102 16.37 2.42 -6.01
C ASN A 102 16.49 3.93 -5.81
N ASP A 103 17.54 4.57 -6.33
CA ASP A 103 17.69 6.03 -6.27
C ASP A 103 16.52 6.73 -6.98
N HIS A 104 16.10 6.22 -8.13
CA HIS A 104 14.95 6.76 -8.86
C HIS A 104 13.62 6.44 -8.17
N LEU A 105 13.46 5.22 -7.64
CA LEU A 105 12.27 4.83 -6.90
C LEU A 105 12.10 5.66 -5.62
N THR A 106 13.21 6.08 -4.99
CA THR A 106 13.19 6.98 -3.83
C THR A 106 12.51 8.30 -4.13
N GLY A 107 12.70 8.83 -5.35
CA GLY A 107 11.97 10.03 -5.82
C GLY A 107 10.46 9.84 -5.92
N GLN A 108 9.96 8.61 -5.94
CA GLN A 108 8.54 8.28 -6.07
C GLN A 108 7.86 7.91 -4.75
N VAL A 109 8.62 7.86 -3.64
CA VAL A 109 8.14 7.44 -2.31
C VAL A 109 6.89 8.21 -1.88
N ALA A 110 6.82 9.52 -2.14
CA ALA A 110 5.66 10.33 -1.80
C ALA A 110 4.38 9.87 -2.53
N ILE A 111 4.48 9.58 -3.83
CA ILE A 111 3.33 9.11 -4.63
C ILE A 111 2.93 7.70 -4.21
N ILE A 112 3.91 6.83 -3.94
CA ILE A 112 3.68 5.46 -3.46
C ILE A 112 2.88 5.50 -2.15
N HIS A 113 3.32 6.30 -1.17
CA HIS A 113 2.60 6.44 0.10
C HIS A 113 1.22 7.10 -0.06
N GLN A 114 1.07 8.04 -0.99
CA GLN A 114 -0.24 8.63 -1.27
C GLN A 114 -1.22 7.58 -1.79
N ILE A 115 -0.79 6.72 -2.72
CA ILE A 115 -1.61 5.61 -3.22
C ILE A 115 -1.97 4.66 -2.07
N SER A 116 -0.99 4.27 -1.24
CA SER A 116 -1.24 3.40 -0.09
C SER A 116 -2.18 4.02 0.95
N ALA A 117 -2.18 5.35 1.11
CA ALA A 117 -3.08 6.03 2.05
C ALA A 117 -4.53 6.14 1.52
N LEU A 118 -4.70 6.14 0.19
CA LEU A 118 -6.00 6.08 -0.47
C LEU A 118 -6.54 4.65 -0.51
N ALA A 119 -5.65 3.67 -0.46
CA ALA A 119 -6.01 2.27 -0.29
C ALA A 119 -6.79 2.14 1.03
N GLY A 120 -7.98 1.55 0.97
CA GLY A 120 -8.73 1.22 2.16
C GLY A 120 -7.92 0.27 3.06
N PRO A 121 -8.34 0.04 4.32
CA PRO A 121 -7.71 -1.00 5.12
C PRO A 121 -7.71 -2.31 4.29
N PRO A 122 -6.60 -3.07 4.29
CA PRO A 122 -6.53 -4.34 3.57
C PRO A 122 -7.78 -5.14 3.94
N GLN A 123 -8.44 -5.76 2.96
CA GLN A 123 -9.73 -6.45 3.14
C GLN A 123 -9.61 -7.72 4.02
N GLY A 124 -9.08 -7.59 5.24
CA GLY A 124 -9.24 -8.52 6.34
C GLY A 124 -10.32 -7.98 7.27
N ASN A 125 -11.49 -8.62 7.23
CA ASN A 125 -12.60 -8.44 8.16
C ASN A 125 -12.94 -6.99 8.55
N ARG A 126 -13.70 -6.29 7.70
CA ARG A 126 -14.52 -5.16 8.15
C ARG A 126 -15.63 -5.69 9.07
N VAL A 127 -15.33 -5.86 10.36
CA VAL A 127 -16.37 -5.99 11.40
C VAL A 127 -16.96 -4.60 11.59
N TRP A 128 -18.01 -4.31 10.82
CA TRP A 128 -18.85 -3.13 11.02
C TRP A 128 -19.45 -3.20 12.43
N HIS A 129 -18.81 -2.56 13.40
CA HIS A 129 -19.50 -2.21 14.63
C HIS A 129 -20.47 -1.10 14.26
N HIS A 130 -21.75 -1.45 14.07
CA HIS A 130 -22.81 -0.47 14.03
C HIS A 130 -22.74 0.32 15.33
N ALA A 131 -22.15 1.51 15.28
CA ALA A 131 -22.32 2.51 16.32
C ALA A 131 -23.79 2.93 16.26
N SER A 132 -24.63 2.21 17.01
CA SER A 132 -26.01 2.57 17.23
C SER A 132 -26.04 3.97 17.85
N TYR A 133 -26.48 4.95 17.06
CA TYR A 133 -26.88 6.25 17.57
C TYR A 133 -27.93 6.04 18.66
N SER A 134 -27.57 6.28 19.91
CA SER A 134 -28.55 6.43 20.99
C SER A 134 -29.04 7.88 21.00
N PRO A 135 -30.35 8.13 20.86
CA PRO A 135 -30.86 9.49 20.94
C PRO A 135 -30.75 10.00 22.38
N LEU A 136 -30.37 11.28 22.49
CA LEU A 136 -30.23 12.05 23.72
C LEU A 136 -31.47 11.87 24.62
N ARG A 137 -31.30 11.19 25.76
CA ARG A 137 -32.29 11.19 26.84
C ARG A 137 -31.88 12.20 27.90
N THR A 138 -32.46 13.39 27.79
CA THR A 138 -32.52 14.36 28.88
C THR A 138 -33.12 13.70 30.12
N LEU A 139 -32.43 13.77 31.26
CA LEU A 139 -33.04 13.63 32.58
C LEU A 139 -32.30 14.51 33.59
N HIS A 140 -32.89 15.68 33.81
CA HIS A 140 -32.80 16.42 35.06
C HIS A 140 -33.12 15.49 36.25
N LYS A 141 -32.26 15.47 37.27
CA LYS A 141 -32.64 15.76 38.67
C LYS A 141 -31.41 15.73 39.59
N ASN A 142 -31.28 16.84 40.31
CA ASN A 142 -30.31 17.17 41.34
C ASN A 142 -30.87 16.74 42.71
N ALA A 143 -30.07 16.12 43.59
CA ALA A 143 -30.22 16.16 45.07
C ALA A 143 -29.13 15.32 45.78
N SER A 144 -28.11 16.02 46.31
CA SER A 144 -27.52 15.90 47.66
C SER A 144 -27.74 14.61 48.50
N SER A 145 -26.65 13.96 48.94
CA SER A 145 -26.21 13.83 50.36
C SER A 145 -25.10 12.78 50.55
N GLN A 146 -23.96 13.20 51.13
CA GLN A 146 -22.93 12.38 51.80
C GLN A 146 -23.12 12.55 53.34
N PRO A 147 -22.38 11.87 54.25
CA PRO A 147 -21.79 10.51 54.25
C PRO A 147 -22.00 9.78 55.63
N ALA A 148 -21.38 8.59 55.83
CA ALA A 148 -20.87 7.96 57.08
C ALA A 148 -21.14 6.43 57.08
N ARG A 149 -20.32 5.50 57.62
CA ARG A 149 -19.24 5.51 58.61
C ARG A 149 -18.19 4.43 58.28
N LEU A 150 -16.93 4.67 58.65
CA LEU A 150 -15.95 3.60 58.92
C LEU A 150 -16.43 2.75 60.10
N SER A 151 -16.31 1.43 59.99
CA SER A 151 -16.22 0.53 61.14
C SER A 151 -15.19 -0.55 60.86
N LEU A 152 -14.34 -0.73 61.86
CA LEU A 152 -13.14 -1.55 61.97
C LEU A 152 -13.50 -3.02 62.29
N MET A 153 -12.66 -3.97 61.83
CA MET A 153 -12.34 -5.33 62.38
C MET A 153 -11.80 -6.15 61.20
N LEU A 154 -10.58 -6.71 61.17
CA LEU A 154 -9.63 -7.17 62.19
C LEU A 154 -8.19 -6.78 61.80
#